data_AF-A0A2D4KBV2-F1
#
_entry.id   AF-A0A2D4KBV2-F1
#
_cell.length_a   1.000
_cell.length_b   1.000
_cell.length_c   1.000
_cell.angle_alpha   90.00
_cell.angle_beta   90.00
_cell.angle_gamma   90.00
#
_symmetry.space_group_name_H-M   'P 1'
#
loop_
_entity.id
_entity.type
_entity.pdbx_description
1 polymer ?
#
loop_
_entity_poly.entity_id
_entity_poly.type
_entity_poly.pdbx_seq_one_letter_code
_entity_poly.pdbx_strand_id
1 'polypeptide(L)'
;AGGGAEHIPAELREPFYTDQYEQEHMKPPLIRLLLSSDVYCRAWCQALPSGPDGTLPPKDNAALLQLLAHRGLVPTFQDKPVKEADLHHKPIKLGAHLALIDSLMTAFAMEATSSLSVALGTEPAAVSWDQKLLRWIDMIILKIQQTAEQESSQRSAPGTDGQTPASCSGPKIRYRKDKALPKQTPCFPAITGIKDLASGGAIAATIHYYCPQLIRLEDVCLKETMSVADSLYNLQLIQGFSSDYLGGSCFLSLEDLLYMPPLLRVNVGVFLAELFLCFEVVKPDFVCPKELPRVQDSPGLNDASTPNSGKNSSSPVFSLRHPLLPGGQAQSPLCGSLGSLHHSTSMSQVEGFGKSWSKKQLSHPLSQAVSF
;
A
#
# COMPACT_ATOMS: atom_id res chain seq x y z
N ALA A 1 -6.71 2.91 18.43
CA ALA A 1 -7.32 1.61 18.13
C ALA A 1 -7.23 1.41 16.62
N GLY A 2 -6.21 0.67 16.17
CA GLY A 2 -5.85 0.50 14.77
C GLY A 2 -6.73 -0.55 14.09
N GLY A 3 -7.16 -0.26 12.87
CA GLY A 3 -7.98 -1.14 12.05
C GLY A 3 -7.12 -2.19 11.36
N GLY A 4 -6.84 -3.28 12.04
CA GLY A 4 -6.52 -4.57 11.40
C GLY A 4 -7.79 -5.42 11.30
N ALA A 5 -7.73 -6.50 10.51
CA ALA A 5 -8.82 -7.47 10.28
C ALA A 5 -9.52 -8.01 11.56
N GLU A 6 -8.94 -7.79 12.74
CA GLU A 6 -9.52 -8.11 14.05
C GLU A 6 -10.76 -7.26 14.41
N HIS A 7 -11.03 -6.15 13.71
CA HIS A 7 -12.16 -5.26 14.00
C HIS A 7 -13.45 -5.52 13.19
N ILE A 8 -13.47 -6.47 12.26
CA ILE A 8 -14.71 -6.81 11.56
C ILE A 8 -15.61 -7.62 12.51
N PRO A 9 -16.84 -7.14 12.83
CA PRO A 9 -17.78 -7.88 13.67
C PRO A 9 -17.98 -9.30 13.16
N ALA A 10 -18.06 -10.28 14.08
CA ALA A 10 -18.14 -11.70 13.72
C ALA A 10 -19.30 -12.01 12.75
N GLU A 11 -20.42 -11.29 12.86
CA GLU A 11 -21.59 -11.40 11.98
C GLU A 11 -21.32 -11.01 10.52
N LEU A 12 -20.24 -10.27 10.25
CA LEU A 12 -19.89 -9.71 8.94
C LEU A 12 -18.67 -10.38 8.29
N ARG A 13 -17.96 -11.27 8.99
CA ARG A 13 -16.74 -11.93 8.47
C ARG A 13 -17.01 -12.82 7.27
N GLU A 14 -18.14 -13.52 7.29
CA GLU A 14 -18.63 -14.32 6.17
C GLU A 14 -19.90 -13.66 5.65
N PRO A 15 -19.81 -12.76 4.67
CA PRO A 15 -20.94 -11.92 4.25
C PRO A 15 -22.05 -12.68 3.52
N PHE A 16 -21.73 -13.87 3.00
CA PHE A 16 -22.64 -14.71 2.23
C PHE A 16 -22.87 -16.05 2.92
N TYR A 17 -23.99 -16.70 2.59
CA TYR A 17 -24.26 -18.08 2.91
C TYR A 17 -24.90 -18.76 1.69
N THR A 18 -24.68 -20.05 1.57
CA THR A 18 -25.31 -20.87 0.53
C THR A 18 -26.53 -21.56 1.12
N ASP A 19 -27.65 -21.51 0.40
CA ASP A 19 -28.86 -22.22 0.81
C ASP A 19 -28.83 -23.71 0.36
N GLN A 20 -29.91 -24.43 0.63
CA GLN A 20 -30.05 -25.84 0.25
C GLN A 20 -30.15 -26.09 -1.26
N TYR A 21 -30.27 -25.02 -2.07
CA TYR A 21 -30.34 -25.06 -3.53
C TYR A 21 -29.05 -24.55 -4.18
N GLU A 22 -27.96 -24.47 -3.41
CA GLU A 22 -26.66 -23.95 -3.87
C GLU A 22 -26.71 -22.48 -4.32
N GLN A 23 -27.72 -21.71 -3.91
CA GLN A 23 -27.80 -20.29 -4.19
C GLN A 23 -27.07 -19.49 -3.12
N GLU A 24 -26.25 -18.54 -3.54
CA GLU A 24 -25.53 -17.63 -2.66
C GLU A 24 -26.43 -16.44 -2.27
N HIS A 25 -26.55 -16.21 -0.96
CA HIS A 25 -27.37 -15.13 -0.39
C HIS A 25 -26.55 -14.26 0.55
N MET A 26 -26.79 -12.95 0.50
CA MET A 26 -26.22 -12.01 1.48
C MET A 26 -26.86 -12.21 2.86
N LYS A 27 -26.03 -12.25 3.90
CA LYS A 27 -26.52 -12.36 5.28
C LYS A 27 -27.30 -11.09 5.68
N PRO A 28 -28.43 -11.23 6.41
CA PRO A 28 -29.23 -10.07 6.86
C PRO A 28 -28.47 -8.96 7.60
N PRO A 29 -27.45 -9.24 8.46
CA PRO A 29 -26.65 -8.19 9.09
C PRO A 29 -25.95 -7.27 8.08
N LEU A 30 -25.40 -7.82 6.99
CA LEU A 30 -24.76 -7.04 5.94
C LEU A 30 -25.79 -6.17 5.21
N ILE A 31 -26.94 -6.74 4.86
CA ILE A 31 -28.02 -5.98 4.19
C ILE A 31 -28.46 -4.80 5.06
N ARG A 32 -28.67 -5.00 6.37
CA ARG A 32 -29.00 -3.91 7.30
C ARG A 32 -27.92 -2.84 7.35
N LEU A 33 -26.65 -3.25 7.37
CA LEU A 33 -25.52 -2.31 7.38
C LEU A 33 -25.49 -1.46 6.10
N LEU A 34 -25.60 -2.08 4.92
CA LEU A 34 -25.57 -1.37 3.64
C LEU A 34 -26.77 -0.41 3.49
N LEU A 35 -27.94 -0.78 4.03
CA LEU A 35 -29.13 0.08 4.02
C LEU A 35 -29.07 1.24 5.04
N SER A 36 -28.16 1.20 6.02
CA SER A 36 -28.15 2.15 7.14
C SER A 36 -27.52 3.51 6.85
N SER A 37 -26.91 3.73 5.67
CA SER A 37 -26.11 4.94 5.27
C SER A 37 -24.84 5.21 6.10
N ASP A 38 -24.90 4.84 7.37
CA ASP A 38 -23.91 4.89 8.44
C ASP A 38 -22.51 4.45 8.01
N VAL A 39 -22.39 3.31 7.32
CA VAL A 39 -21.09 2.78 6.88
C VAL A 39 -20.43 3.69 5.87
N TYR A 40 -21.20 4.26 4.93
CA TYR A 40 -20.71 5.14 3.89
C TYR A 40 -20.31 6.51 4.44
N CYS A 41 -21.15 7.07 5.33
CA CYS A 41 -20.86 8.34 5.97
C CYS A 41 -19.61 8.26 6.85
N ARG A 42 -19.43 7.15 7.60
CA ARG A 42 -18.21 6.89 8.37
C ARG A 42 -16.99 6.73 7.48
N ALA A 43 -17.11 5.97 6.38
CA ALA A 43 -16.02 5.81 5.42
C ALA A 43 -15.57 7.16 4.86
N TRP A 44 -16.50 8.02 4.46
CA TRP A 44 -16.20 9.39 4.04
C TRP A 44 -15.43 10.17 5.11
N CYS A 45 -15.93 10.19 6.35
CA CYS A 45 -15.33 10.95 7.44
C CYS A 45 -13.93 10.45 7.85
N GLN A 46 -13.63 9.17 7.61
CA GLN A 46 -12.32 8.59 7.91
C GLN A 46 -11.32 8.79 6.77
N ALA A 47 -11.78 8.58 5.53
CA ALA A 47 -10.92 8.56 4.36
C ALA A 47 -10.59 9.97 3.84
N LEU A 48 -11.48 10.95 4.04
CA LEU A 48 -11.37 12.27 3.44
C LEU A 48 -11.23 13.34 4.53
N PRO A 49 -10.28 14.29 4.37
CA PRO A 49 -10.18 15.42 5.28
C PRO A 49 -11.44 16.29 5.18
N SER A 50 -11.83 16.90 6.29
CA SER A 50 -12.83 17.96 6.27
C SER A 50 -12.28 19.10 5.39
N GLY A 51 -13.02 19.48 4.35
CA GLY A 51 -12.55 20.46 3.37
C GLY A 51 -12.23 21.82 4.02
N PRO A 52 -11.35 22.63 3.40
CA PRO A 52 -11.00 23.96 3.89
C PRO A 52 -12.21 24.91 4.00
N ASP A 53 -13.29 24.62 3.26
CA ASP A 53 -14.53 25.39 3.27
C ASP A 53 -15.47 25.07 4.45
N GLY A 54 -15.03 24.25 5.42
CA GLY A 54 -15.88 23.85 6.55
C GLY A 54 -17.07 22.98 6.14
N THR A 55 -16.94 22.23 5.03
CA THR A 55 -17.98 21.31 4.54
C THR A 55 -18.30 20.30 5.62
N LEU A 56 -19.56 20.32 6.08
CA LEU A 56 -20.02 19.44 7.15
C LEU A 56 -19.94 17.97 6.71
N PRO A 57 -19.59 17.05 7.63
CA PRO A 57 -19.60 15.63 7.32
C PRO A 57 -21.01 15.17 6.90
N PRO A 58 -21.12 14.26 5.92
CA PRO A 58 -22.41 13.73 5.49
C PRO A 58 -23.08 13.01 6.66
N LYS A 59 -24.37 13.29 6.85
CA LYS A 59 -25.20 12.66 7.88
C LYS A 59 -26.09 11.55 7.34
N ASP A 60 -26.30 11.52 6.03
CA ASP A 60 -27.16 10.58 5.33
C ASP A 60 -26.66 10.34 3.89
N ASN A 61 -27.33 9.43 3.19
CA ASN A 61 -27.04 9.10 1.79
C ASN A 61 -27.23 10.31 0.86
N ALA A 62 -28.21 11.17 1.11
CA ALA A 62 -28.50 12.34 0.28
C ALA A 62 -27.34 13.36 0.31
N ALA A 63 -26.88 13.73 1.50
CA ALA A 63 -25.74 14.62 1.70
C ALA A 63 -24.47 14.01 1.11
N LEU A 64 -24.27 12.70 1.27
CA LEU A 64 -23.10 12.01 0.71
C LEU A 64 -23.09 12.06 -0.83
N LEU A 65 -24.21 11.74 -1.48
CA LEU A 65 -24.34 11.80 -2.94
C LEU A 65 -24.11 13.23 -3.46
N GLN A 66 -24.59 14.24 -2.74
CA GLN A 66 -24.31 15.64 -3.08
C GLN A 66 -22.82 15.95 -2.99
N LEU A 67 -22.14 15.59 -1.89
CA LEU A 67 -20.70 15.84 -1.74
C LEU A 67 -19.87 15.17 -2.83
N LEU A 68 -20.20 13.93 -3.19
CA LEU A 68 -19.57 13.23 -4.31
C LEU A 68 -19.83 13.94 -5.65
N ALA A 69 -21.06 14.43 -5.88
CA ALA A 69 -21.39 15.19 -7.08
C ALA A 69 -20.58 16.50 -7.19
N HIS A 70 -20.38 17.23 -6.08
CA HIS A 70 -19.54 18.42 -6.05
C HIS A 70 -18.07 18.12 -6.36
N ARG A 71 -17.60 16.90 -6.07
CA ARG A 71 -16.27 16.42 -6.46
C ARG A 71 -16.22 15.81 -7.87
N GLY A 72 -17.32 15.81 -8.62
CA GLY A 72 -17.40 15.20 -9.95
C GLY A 72 -17.41 13.67 -9.94
N LEU A 73 -17.69 13.05 -8.79
CA LEU A 73 -17.65 11.59 -8.57
C LEU A 73 -19.05 10.99 -8.40
N VAL A 74 -19.99 11.43 -9.25
CA VAL A 74 -21.38 10.94 -9.21
C VAL A 74 -21.39 9.42 -9.45
N PRO A 75 -21.81 8.60 -8.46
CA PRO A 75 -21.91 7.16 -8.65
C PRO A 75 -22.98 6.82 -9.67
N THR A 76 -22.69 5.89 -10.57
CA THR A 76 -23.59 5.46 -11.64
C THR A 76 -23.84 3.96 -11.60
N PHE A 77 -25.10 3.56 -11.79
CA PHE A 77 -25.52 2.17 -11.90
C PHE A 77 -26.42 2.03 -13.13
N GLN A 78 -26.08 1.11 -14.05
CA GLN A 78 -26.76 0.96 -15.34
C GLN A 78 -26.89 2.29 -16.11
N ASP A 79 -25.76 3.02 -16.21
CA ASP A 79 -25.64 4.32 -16.88
C ASP A 79 -26.55 5.44 -16.31
N LYS A 80 -27.07 5.25 -15.09
CA LYS A 80 -27.92 6.23 -14.41
C LYS A 80 -27.29 6.66 -13.09
N PRO A 81 -27.35 7.95 -12.73
CA PRO A 81 -26.92 8.41 -11.40
C PRO A 81 -27.68 7.68 -10.29
N VAL A 82 -26.95 7.16 -9.32
CA VAL A 82 -27.53 6.51 -8.14
C VAL A 82 -28.30 7.54 -7.31
N LYS A 83 -29.53 7.22 -6.95
CA LYS A 83 -30.38 8.07 -6.11
C LYS A 83 -30.49 7.50 -4.71
N GLU A 84 -30.88 8.35 -3.76
CA GLU A 84 -31.15 7.92 -2.38
C GLU A 84 -32.19 6.78 -2.30
N ALA A 85 -33.21 6.81 -3.16
CA ALA A 85 -34.23 5.76 -3.21
C ALA A 85 -33.66 4.39 -3.62
N ASP A 86 -32.56 4.37 -4.39
CA ASP A 86 -31.90 3.12 -4.80
C ASP A 86 -31.15 2.47 -3.63
N LEU A 87 -30.56 3.30 -2.75
CA LEU A 87 -29.81 2.88 -1.57
C LEU A 87 -30.70 2.44 -0.39
N HIS A 88 -32.00 2.74 -0.46
CA HIS A 88 -33.00 2.30 0.52
C HIS A 88 -33.91 1.18 -0.03
N HIS A 89 -33.65 0.71 -1.26
CA HIS A 89 -34.52 -0.26 -1.92
C HIS A 89 -34.50 -1.63 -1.21
N LYS A 90 -35.65 -2.30 -1.23
CA LYS A 90 -35.84 -3.68 -0.73
C LYS A 90 -36.60 -4.48 -1.79
N PRO A 91 -36.02 -5.54 -2.40
CA PRO A 91 -34.70 -6.13 -2.13
C PRO A 91 -33.53 -5.17 -2.42
N ILE A 92 -32.36 -5.40 -1.82
CA ILE A 92 -31.22 -4.49 -1.94
C ILE A 92 -30.73 -4.38 -3.40
N LYS A 93 -30.53 -3.16 -3.90
CA LYS A 93 -29.90 -2.91 -5.20
C LYS A 93 -28.37 -2.92 -5.05
N LEU A 94 -27.77 -4.09 -4.91
CA LEU A 94 -26.33 -4.22 -4.61
C LEU A 94 -25.44 -3.41 -5.57
N GLY A 95 -25.74 -3.40 -6.88
CA GLY A 95 -24.96 -2.62 -7.84
C GLY A 95 -24.96 -1.11 -7.60
N ALA A 96 -26.04 -0.54 -7.04
CA ALA A 96 -26.07 0.87 -6.64
C ALA A 96 -25.17 1.14 -5.41
N HIS A 97 -25.12 0.19 -4.48
CA HIS A 97 -24.23 0.27 -3.32
C HIS A 97 -22.76 0.10 -3.72
N LEU A 98 -22.44 -0.81 -4.65
CA LEU A 98 -21.09 -0.98 -5.18
C LEU A 98 -20.61 0.28 -5.92
N ALA A 99 -21.46 0.88 -6.76
CA ALA A 99 -21.12 2.14 -7.42
C ALA A 99 -20.81 3.28 -6.43
N LEU A 100 -21.56 3.36 -5.32
CA LEU A 100 -21.28 4.32 -4.26
C LEU A 100 -19.93 4.04 -3.57
N ILE A 101 -19.61 2.78 -3.31
CA ILE A 101 -18.32 2.36 -2.75
C ILE A 101 -17.17 2.72 -3.69
N ASP A 102 -17.30 2.45 -4.99
CA ASP A 102 -16.29 2.80 -6.00
C ASP A 102 -16.04 4.30 -6.06
N SER A 103 -17.10 5.12 -5.98
CA SER A 103 -16.98 6.59 -5.90
C SER A 103 -16.25 7.04 -4.64
N LEU A 104 -16.54 6.44 -3.48
CA LEU A 104 -15.84 6.74 -2.22
C LEU A 104 -14.36 6.36 -2.28
N MET A 105 -14.07 5.17 -2.78
CA MET A 105 -12.69 4.67 -2.98
C MET A 105 -11.92 5.55 -3.96
N THR A 106 -12.56 6.00 -5.03
CA THR A 106 -11.99 6.95 -6.00
C THR A 106 -11.70 8.29 -5.34
N ALA A 107 -12.63 8.81 -4.53
CA ALA A 107 -12.43 10.05 -3.78
C ALA A 107 -11.20 9.95 -2.86
N PHE A 108 -11.07 8.83 -2.14
CA PHE A 108 -9.89 8.55 -1.32
C PHE A 108 -8.60 8.52 -2.16
N ALA A 109 -8.56 7.81 -3.28
CA ALA A 109 -7.37 7.73 -4.12
C ALA A 109 -6.96 9.11 -4.67
N MET A 110 -7.93 9.95 -5.05
CA MET A 110 -7.68 11.33 -5.49
C MET A 110 -7.06 12.19 -4.37
N GLU A 111 -7.58 12.05 -3.16
CA GLU A 111 -7.09 12.79 -1.99
C GLU A 111 -5.69 12.31 -1.57
N ALA A 112 -5.50 10.99 -1.50
CA ALA A 112 -4.23 10.36 -1.17
C ALA A 112 -3.10 10.76 -2.12
N THR A 113 -3.43 10.94 -3.41
CA THR A 113 -2.48 11.31 -4.48
C THR A 113 -2.42 12.82 -4.75
N SER A 114 -3.07 13.64 -3.92
CA SER A 114 -3.11 15.10 -4.08
C SER A 114 -1.73 15.74 -3.95
N SER A 115 -0.86 15.19 -3.09
CA SER A 115 0.50 15.66 -2.86
C SER A 115 1.49 15.27 -3.97
N LEU A 116 1.11 14.34 -4.85
CA LEU A 116 1.97 13.94 -5.95
C LEU A 116 1.95 15.01 -7.03
N SER A 117 3.04 15.76 -7.14
CA SER A 117 3.17 16.84 -8.12
C SER A 117 3.15 16.30 -9.54
N VAL A 118 2.38 16.96 -10.40
CA VAL A 118 2.37 16.69 -11.84
C VAL A 118 3.60 17.37 -12.46
N ALA A 119 4.26 16.70 -13.42
CA ALA A 119 5.45 17.22 -14.09
C ALA A 119 5.19 18.59 -14.74
N LEU A 120 6.22 19.45 -14.71
CA LEU A 120 6.17 20.80 -15.27
C LEU A 120 5.84 20.75 -16.77
N GLY A 121 4.71 21.34 -17.18
CA GLY A 121 4.24 21.38 -18.57
C GLY A 121 3.01 20.51 -18.88
N THR A 122 2.49 19.75 -17.90
CA THR A 122 1.17 19.14 -17.99
C THR A 122 0.23 19.84 -17.01
N GLU A 123 -0.93 20.31 -17.48
CA GLU A 123 -1.93 20.94 -16.61
C GLU A 123 -2.26 20.00 -15.43
N PRO A 124 -2.04 20.41 -14.17
CA PRO A 124 -2.14 19.53 -12.99
C PRO A 124 -3.55 18.97 -12.77
N ALA A 125 -4.57 19.59 -13.37
CA ALA A 125 -5.95 19.14 -13.33
C ALA A 125 -6.29 18.01 -14.33
N ALA A 126 -5.43 17.74 -15.32
CA ALA A 126 -5.74 16.80 -16.40
C ALA A 126 -5.25 15.36 -16.15
N VAL A 127 -4.41 15.16 -15.13
CA VAL A 127 -3.85 13.83 -14.81
C VAL A 127 -4.73 13.12 -13.79
N SER A 128 -5.31 12.00 -14.19
CA SER A 128 -6.06 11.10 -13.31
C SER A 128 -5.20 10.51 -12.19
N TRP A 129 -5.83 10.19 -11.06
CA TRP A 129 -5.15 9.68 -9.86
C TRP A 129 -4.37 8.38 -10.12
N ASP A 130 -4.82 7.52 -11.05
CA ASP A 130 -4.12 6.30 -11.42
C ASP A 130 -2.83 6.62 -12.17
N GLN A 131 -2.86 7.57 -13.10
CA GLN A 131 -1.67 8.02 -13.84
C GLN A 131 -0.64 8.67 -12.92
N LYS A 132 -1.09 9.36 -11.85
CA LYS A 132 -0.19 9.83 -10.79
C LYS A 132 0.54 8.66 -10.13
N LEU A 133 -0.18 7.63 -9.68
CA LEU A 133 0.40 6.45 -9.04
C LEU A 133 1.34 5.68 -9.98
N LEU A 134 0.97 5.50 -11.25
CA LEU A 134 1.83 4.81 -12.22
C LEU A 134 3.15 5.56 -12.44
N ARG A 135 3.11 6.90 -12.56
CA ARG A 135 4.34 7.71 -12.67
C ARG A 135 5.17 7.69 -11.40
N TRP A 136 4.55 7.64 -10.23
CA TRP A 136 5.27 7.45 -8.98
C TRP A 136 6.05 6.14 -8.99
N ILE A 137 5.41 5.02 -9.33
CA ILE A 137 6.06 3.70 -9.45
C ILE A 137 7.19 3.75 -10.49
N ASP A 138 6.92 4.30 -11.67
CA ASP A 138 7.90 4.42 -12.76
C ASP A 138 9.15 5.23 -12.33
N MET A 139 8.94 6.35 -11.62
CA MET A 139 10.05 7.13 -11.05
C MET A 139 10.89 6.30 -10.06
N ILE A 140 10.26 5.48 -9.22
CA ILE A 140 10.98 4.62 -8.28
C ILE A 140 11.76 3.53 -9.01
N ILE A 141 11.17 2.92 -10.03
CA ILE A 141 11.85 1.94 -10.88
C ILE A 141 13.08 2.54 -11.56
N LEU A 142 12.97 3.75 -12.12
CA LEU A 142 14.09 4.46 -12.73
C LEU A 142 15.21 4.72 -11.70
N LYS A 143 14.88 5.11 -10.47
CA LYS A 143 15.88 5.27 -9.39
C LYS A 143 16.59 3.97 -9.04
N ILE A 144 15.87 2.84 -9.01
CA ILE A 144 16.46 1.52 -8.76
C ILE A 144 17.43 1.14 -9.89
N GLN A 145 17.01 1.35 -11.15
CA GLN A 145 17.85 1.08 -12.32
C GLN A 145 19.13 1.92 -12.32
N GLN A 146 19.03 3.23 -12.07
CA GLN A 146 20.18 4.13 -11.96
C GLN A 146 21.16 3.71 -10.86
N THR A 147 20.63 3.31 -9.68
CA THR A 147 21.45 2.83 -8.57
C THR A 147 22.19 1.54 -8.94
N ALA A 148 21.51 0.61 -9.62
CA ALA A 148 22.11 -0.65 -10.08
C ALA A 148 23.22 -0.41 -11.13
N GLU A 149 23.03 0.54 -12.04
CA GLU A 149 24.03 0.94 -13.03
C GLU A 149 25.25 1.59 -12.39
N GLN A 150 25.05 2.46 -11.40
CA GLN A 150 26.13 3.10 -10.64
C GLN A 150 26.97 2.08 -9.86
N GLU A 151 26.32 1.12 -9.18
CA GLU A 151 26.99 0.02 -8.49
C GLU A 151 27.81 -0.86 -9.46
N SER A 152 27.31 -1.09 -10.68
CA SER A 152 28.01 -1.87 -11.70
C SER A 152 29.23 -1.14 -12.28
N SER A 153 29.13 0.18 -12.41
CA SER A 153 30.19 1.05 -12.94
C SER A 153 31.33 1.25 -11.92
N GLN A 154 30.99 1.38 -10.63
CA GLN A 154 31.99 1.45 -9.56
C GLN A 154 32.76 0.13 -9.38
N ARG A 155 32.13 -1.02 -9.61
CA ARG A 155 32.83 -2.33 -9.60
C ARG A 155 33.75 -2.57 -10.79
N SER A 156 33.59 -1.82 -11.88
CA SER A 156 34.36 -1.99 -13.11
C SER A 156 35.45 -0.93 -13.31
N ALA A 157 35.60 0.03 -12.39
CA ALA A 157 36.72 0.96 -12.39
C ALA A 157 38.05 0.21 -12.15
N PRO A 158 39.04 0.31 -13.06
CA PRO A 158 40.34 -0.30 -12.85
C PRO A 158 41.06 0.44 -11.73
N GLY A 159 41.51 -0.29 -10.70
CA GLY A 159 42.44 0.23 -9.72
C GLY A 159 43.68 0.78 -10.42
N THR A 160 43.92 2.07 -10.26
CA THR A 160 45.18 2.74 -10.59
C THR A 160 46.25 2.26 -9.61
N ASP A 161 46.79 1.08 -9.82
CA ASP A 161 48.10 0.71 -9.27
C ASP A 161 49.16 0.96 -10.35
N GLY A 162 49.97 1.98 -10.10
CA GLY A 162 51.06 2.41 -10.97
C GLY A 162 52.16 1.35 -11.12
N GLN A 163 52.68 1.25 -12.35
CA GLN A 163 54.09 1.07 -12.74
C GLN A 163 54.92 -0.03 -12.04
N THR A 164 55.05 -1.18 -12.74
CA THR A 164 56.25 -2.03 -13.10
C THR A 164 57.62 -1.86 -12.38
N PRO A 165 58.54 -2.88 -12.33
CA PRO A 165 58.74 -3.99 -13.30
C PRO A 165 59.18 -5.39 -12.75
N ALA A 166 59.09 -6.39 -13.64
CA ALA A 166 59.93 -7.60 -13.82
C ALA A 166 60.31 -8.58 -12.68
N SER A 167 60.18 -9.87 -13.04
CA SER A 167 60.87 -11.07 -12.51
C SER A 167 60.28 -11.76 -11.27
N CYS A 168 59.71 -12.95 -11.48
CA CYS A 168 60.17 -14.22 -10.89
C CYS A 168 59.16 -15.34 -11.17
N SER A 169 59.65 -16.44 -11.73
CA SER A 169 58.95 -17.70 -11.97
C SER A 169 58.62 -18.42 -10.66
N GLY A 170 57.32 -18.60 -10.38
CA GLY A 170 56.81 -19.48 -9.33
C GLY A 170 55.45 -20.06 -9.73
N PRO A 171 55.10 -21.29 -9.32
CA PRO A 171 53.89 -21.97 -9.77
C PRO A 171 52.64 -21.21 -9.31
N LYS A 172 51.92 -20.64 -10.27
CA LYS A 172 50.67 -19.92 -10.06
C LYS A 172 49.60 -20.90 -9.58
N ILE A 173 49.37 -20.91 -8.26
CA ILE A 173 48.13 -21.42 -7.65
C ILE A 173 47.00 -20.63 -8.31
N ARG A 174 46.29 -21.25 -9.25
CA ARG A 174 45.08 -20.69 -9.85
C ARG A 174 44.00 -20.72 -8.79
N TYR A 175 43.90 -19.64 -8.00
CA TYR A 175 42.66 -19.32 -7.34
C TYR A 175 41.59 -19.25 -8.42
N ARG A 176 40.66 -20.20 -8.40
CA ARG A 176 39.43 -20.16 -9.18
C ARG A 176 38.68 -18.95 -8.64
N LYS A 177 38.92 -17.78 -9.24
CA LYS A 177 38.10 -16.58 -9.05
C LYS A 177 36.70 -17.04 -9.41
N ASP A 178 35.86 -17.24 -8.39
CA ASP A 178 34.43 -17.45 -8.60
C ASP A 178 34.00 -16.34 -9.55
N LYS A 179 33.61 -16.74 -10.75
CA LYS A 179 32.94 -15.85 -11.68
C LYS A 179 31.61 -15.58 -11.02
N ALA A 180 31.58 -14.58 -10.13
CA ALA A 180 30.34 -13.99 -9.66
C ALA A 180 29.53 -13.70 -10.92
N LEU A 181 28.42 -14.43 -11.07
CA LEU A 181 27.47 -14.19 -12.15
C LEU A 181 27.23 -12.68 -12.20
N PRO A 182 27.39 -12.01 -13.36
CA PRO A 182 27.07 -10.59 -13.42
C PRO A 182 25.66 -10.44 -12.89
N LYS A 183 25.49 -9.62 -11.84
CA LYS A 183 24.16 -9.25 -11.34
C LYS A 183 23.42 -8.72 -12.57
N GLN A 184 22.44 -9.49 -13.07
CA GLN A 184 21.65 -9.06 -14.22
C GLN A 184 21.00 -7.73 -13.86
N THR A 185 21.09 -6.76 -14.76
CA THR A 185 20.37 -5.49 -14.60
C THR A 185 18.89 -5.82 -14.47
N PRO A 186 18.20 -5.31 -13.43
CA PRO A 186 16.79 -5.62 -13.24
C PRO A 186 15.97 -5.17 -14.46
N CYS A 187 15.22 -6.09 -15.06
CA CYS A 187 14.37 -5.80 -16.21
C CYS A 187 12.98 -5.35 -15.73
N PHE A 188 12.57 -4.16 -16.14
CA PHE A 188 11.25 -3.63 -15.88
C PHE A 188 10.55 -3.32 -17.20
N PRO A 189 9.38 -3.92 -17.49
CA PRO A 189 8.59 -3.54 -18.65
C PRO A 189 8.01 -2.13 -18.48
N ALA A 190 7.66 -1.49 -19.59
CA ALA A 190 7.04 -0.17 -19.58
C ALA A 190 5.66 -0.21 -18.88
N ILE A 191 5.40 0.78 -18.03
CA ILE A 191 4.15 0.88 -17.26
C ILE A 191 3.27 1.97 -17.89
N THR A 192 2.22 1.56 -18.59
CA THR A 192 1.25 2.44 -19.25
C THR A 192 -0.12 2.42 -18.57
N GLY A 193 -0.44 1.32 -17.89
CA GLY A 193 -1.67 1.11 -17.15
C GLY A 193 -1.49 0.23 -15.92
N ILE A 194 -2.53 0.17 -15.09
CA ILE A 194 -2.55 -0.66 -13.88
C ILE A 194 -2.28 -2.14 -14.20
N LYS A 195 -2.79 -2.65 -15.34
CA LYS A 195 -2.59 -4.05 -15.77
C LYS A 195 -1.13 -4.43 -15.96
N ASP A 196 -0.25 -3.47 -16.26
CA ASP A 196 1.18 -3.72 -16.45
C ASP A 196 1.87 -4.07 -15.10
N LEU A 197 1.19 -3.83 -13.98
CA LEU A 197 1.64 -4.17 -12.64
C LEU A 197 1.28 -5.62 -12.21
N ALA A 198 0.52 -6.36 -13.03
CA ALA A 198 0.03 -7.71 -12.70
C ALA A 198 1.14 -8.75 -12.45
N SER A 199 2.36 -8.50 -12.96
CA SER A 199 3.53 -9.34 -12.67
C SER A 199 4.03 -9.21 -11.22
N GLY A 200 3.54 -8.22 -10.47
CA GLY A 200 4.01 -7.90 -9.12
C GLY A 200 5.44 -7.33 -9.06
N GLY A 201 6.24 -7.42 -10.12
CA GLY A 201 7.66 -7.04 -10.09
C GLY A 201 7.87 -5.55 -9.81
N ALA A 202 7.12 -4.68 -10.48
CA ALA A 202 7.15 -3.23 -10.27
C ALA A 202 6.75 -2.83 -8.85
N ILE A 203 5.69 -3.44 -8.32
CA ILE A 203 5.18 -3.16 -6.96
C ILE A 203 6.18 -3.68 -5.91
N ALA A 204 6.65 -4.92 -6.05
CA ALA A 204 7.63 -5.51 -5.13
C ALA A 204 8.97 -4.74 -5.14
N ALA A 205 9.43 -4.28 -6.31
CA ALA A 205 10.60 -3.42 -6.42
C ALA A 205 10.38 -2.04 -5.76
N THR A 206 9.17 -1.47 -5.87
CA THR A 206 8.81 -0.24 -5.17
C THR A 206 8.88 -0.45 -3.66
N ILE A 207 8.34 -1.56 -3.14
CA ILE A 207 8.47 -1.91 -1.72
C ILE A 207 9.95 -2.09 -1.34
N HIS A 208 10.76 -2.76 -2.16
CA HIS A 208 12.20 -2.88 -1.94
C HIS A 208 12.91 -1.53 -1.81
N TYR A 209 12.55 -0.55 -2.64
CA TYR A 209 13.18 0.77 -2.59
C TYR A 209 12.99 1.46 -1.24
N TYR A 210 11.77 1.40 -0.70
CA TYR A 210 11.42 2.01 0.59
C TYR A 210 11.79 1.14 1.79
N CYS A 211 11.77 -0.19 1.64
CA CYS A 211 11.95 -1.17 2.71
C CYS A 211 12.93 -2.28 2.29
N PRO A 212 14.19 -1.96 1.99
CA PRO A 212 15.16 -2.93 1.47
C PRO A 212 15.50 -4.06 2.45
N GLN A 213 15.24 -3.86 3.74
CA GLN A 213 15.40 -4.83 4.81
C GLN A 213 14.24 -5.83 4.91
N LEU A 214 13.08 -5.51 4.32
CA LEU A 214 11.88 -6.36 4.36
C LEU A 214 11.72 -7.18 3.09
N ILE A 215 11.96 -6.57 1.93
CA ILE A 215 12.01 -7.26 0.64
C ILE A 215 13.35 -6.93 -0.01
N ARG A 216 14.18 -7.94 -0.25
CA ARG A 216 15.43 -7.77 -1.00
C ARG A 216 15.15 -7.86 -2.50
N LEU A 217 15.84 -7.05 -3.30
CA LEU A 217 15.64 -7.06 -4.76
C LEU A 217 16.01 -8.41 -5.39
N GLU A 218 16.97 -9.14 -4.80
CA GLU A 218 17.38 -10.47 -5.25
C GLU A 218 16.31 -11.55 -5.04
N ASP A 219 15.37 -11.30 -4.13
CA ASP A 219 14.22 -12.18 -3.89
C ASP A 219 13.05 -11.83 -4.81
N VAL A 220 13.14 -10.79 -5.66
CA VAL A 220 12.07 -10.41 -6.60
C VAL A 220 12.38 -10.97 -7.97
N CYS A 221 11.42 -11.68 -8.56
CA CYS A 221 11.54 -12.14 -9.95
C CYS A 221 11.41 -10.94 -10.89
N LEU A 222 12.51 -10.57 -11.55
CA LEU A 222 12.57 -9.49 -12.54
C LEU A 222 13.19 -10.03 -13.83
N LYS A 223 12.33 -10.49 -14.75
CA LYS A 223 12.72 -11.11 -16.02
C LYS A 223 12.05 -10.37 -17.17
N GLU A 224 12.67 -10.40 -18.35
CA GLU A 224 12.09 -9.84 -19.58
C GLU A 224 10.76 -10.54 -19.94
N THR A 225 10.69 -11.86 -19.72
CA THR A 225 9.46 -12.64 -19.84
C THR A 225 9.14 -13.28 -18.49
N MET A 226 8.02 -12.85 -17.89
CA MET A 226 7.56 -13.34 -16.59
C MET A 226 6.64 -14.55 -16.79
N SER A 227 6.94 -15.66 -16.12
CA SER A 227 6.02 -16.79 -16.05
C SER A 227 4.91 -16.52 -15.02
N VAL A 228 3.78 -17.25 -15.11
CA VAL A 228 2.71 -17.13 -14.11
C VAL A 228 3.23 -17.45 -12.70
N ALA A 229 4.13 -18.43 -12.56
CA ALA A 229 4.74 -18.78 -11.28
C ALA A 229 5.63 -17.65 -10.73
N ASP A 230 6.41 -16.99 -11.58
CA ASP A 230 7.22 -15.83 -11.19
C ASP A 230 6.35 -14.67 -10.70
N SER A 231 5.26 -14.39 -11.42
CA SER A 231 4.30 -13.34 -11.04
C SER A 231 3.61 -13.66 -9.72
N LEU A 232 3.09 -14.88 -9.56
CA LEU A 232 2.44 -15.31 -8.31
C LEU A 232 3.39 -15.23 -7.12
N TYR A 233 4.65 -15.60 -7.30
CA TYR A 233 5.66 -15.49 -6.27
C TYR A 233 5.89 -14.01 -5.84
N ASN A 234 6.04 -13.10 -6.81
CA ASN A 234 6.13 -11.66 -6.50
C ASN A 234 4.87 -11.14 -5.77
N LEU A 235 3.68 -11.56 -6.21
CA LEU A 235 2.41 -11.17 -5.59
C LEU A 235 2.27 -11.70 -4.15
N GLN A 236 2.80 -12.89 -3.86
CA GLN A 236 2.87 -13.43 -2.50
C GLN A 236 3.76 -12.59 -1.59
N LEU A 237 4.91 -12.09 -2.09
CA LEU A 237 5.76 -11.18 -1.33
C LEU A 237 5.00 -9.89 -0.97
N ILE A 238 4.22 -9.36 -1.91
CA ILE A 238 3.41 -8.15 -1.71
C ILE A 238 2.30 -8.40 -0.68
N GLN A 239 1.60 -9.53 -0.76
CA GLN A 239 0.58 -9.91 0.21
C GLN A 239 1.17 -10.10 1.61
N GLY A 240 2.31 -10.79 1.73
CA GLY A 240 3.01 -10.97 3.00
C GLY A 240 3.39 -9.63 3.63
N PHE A 241 4.01 -8.73 2.85
CA PHE A 241 4.31 -7.37 3.30
C PHE A 241 3.05 -6.61 3.76
N SER A 242 1.95 -6.70 2.99
CA SER A 242 0.72 -5.99 3.31
C SER A 242 0.06 -6.52 4.59
N SER A 243 0.10 -7.83 4.81
CA SER A 243 -0.38 -8.47 6.03
C SER A 243 0.40 -7.99 7.26
N ASP A 244 1.73 -7.99 7.16
CA ASP A 244 2.60 -7.75 8.30
C ASP A 244 2.76 -6.26 8.66
N TYR A 245 2.78 -5.37 7.66
CA TYR A 245 3.17 -3.96 7.83
C TYR A 245 2.05 -2.95 7.51
N LEU A 246 1.04 -3.34 6.73
CA LEU A 246 -0.10 -2.47 6.40
C LEU A 246 -1.37 -2.82 7.19
N GLY A 247 -1.27 -3.73 8.17
CA GLY A 247 -2.41 -4.15 8.99
C GLY A 247 -3.44 -5.00 8.21
N GLY A 248 -3.02 -5.66 7.13
CA GLY A 248 -3.91 -6.46 6.28
C GLY A 248 -4.80 -5.62 5.36
N SER A 249 -4.35 -4.43 4.93
CA SER A 249 -5.14 -3.54 4.09
C SER A 249 -5.33 -4.03 2.64
N CYS A 250 -4.52 -5.00 2.19
CA CYS A 250 -4.69 -5.63 0.89
C CYS A 250 -5.79 -6.71 0.96
N PHE A 251 -7.00 -6.34 0.54
CA PHE A 251 -8.15 -7.26 0.44
C PHE A 251 -8.24 -8.01 -0.90
N LEU A 252 -7.22 -7.90 -1.76
CA LEU A 252 -7.19 -8.52 -3.08
C LEU A 252 -6.56 -9.92 -3.02
N SER A 253 -7.20 -10.89 -3.67
CA SER A 253 -6.61 -12.23 -3.82
C SER A 253 -5.42 -12.20 -4.80
N LEU A 254 -4.67 -13.31 -4.84
CA LEU A 254 -3.61 -13.47 -5.85
C LEU A 254 -4.21 -13.50 -7.26
N GLU A 255 -5.39 -14.09 -7.46
CA GLU A 255 -6.05 -14.09 -8.76
C GLU A 255 -6.49 -12.69 -9.18
N ASP A 256 -7.00 -11.89 -8.24
CA ASP A 256 -7.41 -10.51 -8.49
C ASP A 256 -6.25 -9.66 -9.00
N LEU A 257 -5.08 -9.80 -8.36
CA LEU A 257 -3.86 -9.09 -8.74
C LEU A 257 -3.21 -9.65 -10.01
N LEU A 258 -3.32 -10.95 -10.27
CA LEU A 258 -2.76 -11.57 -11.46
C LEU A 258 -3.56 -11.22 -12.72
N TYR A 259 -4.88 -11.22 -12.63
CA TYR A 259 -5.75 -10.97 -13.79
C TYR A 259 -6.19 -9.52 -13.93
N MET A 260 -6.20 -8.75 -12.83
CA MET A 260 -6.63 -7.36 -12.76
C MET A 260 -7.89 -7.09 -13.61
N PRO A 261 -9.02 -7.76 -13.28
CA PRO A 261 -10.26 -7.55 -14.01
C PRO A 261 -10.65 -6.06 -13.95
N PRO A 262 -11.23 -5.48 -15.01
CA PRO A 262 -11.56 -4.05 -15.06
C PRO A 262 -12.43 -3.59 -13.88
N LEU A 263 -13.27 -4.48 -13.35
CA LEU A 263 -14.13 -4.26 -12.19
C LEU A 263 -13.34 -3.94 -10.90
N LEU A 264 -12.10 -4.44 -10.76
CA LEU A 264 -11.27 -4.23 -9.57
C LEU A 264 -10.24 -3.11 -9.75
N ARG A 265 -10.32 -2.34 -10.84
CA ARG A 265 -9.36 -1.27 -11.14
C ARG A 265 -9.25 -0.26 -10.00
N VAL A 266 -10.39 0.11 -9.39
CA VAL A 266 -10.42 1.04 -8.26
C VAL A 266 -9.81 0.41 -7.02
N ASN A 267 -10.07 -0.87 -6.75
CA ASN A 267 -9.50 -1.61 -5.63
C ASN A 267 -7.96 -1.69 -5.71
N VAL A 268 -7.41 -2.05 -6.88
CA VAL A 268 -5.95 -2.04 -7.09
C VAL A 268 -5.41 -0.62 -6.93
N GLY A 269 -6.12 0.37 -7.47
CA GLY A 269 -5.75 1.78 -7.35
C GLY A 269 -5.65 2.27 -5.91
N VAL A 270 -6.64 1.93 -5.07
CA VAL A 270 -6.64 2.26 -3.64
C VAL A 270 -5.49 1.57 -2.92
N PHE A 271 -5.22 0.29 -3.21
CA PHE A 271 -4.06 -0.40 -2.64
C PHE A 271 -2.74 0.30 -2.97
N LEU A 272 -2.55 0.74 -4.21
CA LEU A 272 -1.37 1.53 -4.61
C LEU A 272 -1.33 2.90 -3.91
N ALA A 273 -2.49 3.53 -3.70
CA ALA A 273 -2.58 4.80 -2.96
C ALA A 273 -2.23 4.62 -1.48
N GLU A 274 -2.61 3.51 -0.85
CA GLU A 274 -2.19 3.18 0.51
C GLU A 274 -0.68 2.97 0.62
N LEU A 275 -0.08 2.26 -0.35
CA LEU A 275 1.39 2.13 -0.43
C LEU A 275 2.05 3.51 -0.52
N PHE A 276 1.54 4.38 -1.39
CA PHE A 276 2.04 5.75 -1.51
C PHE A 276 1.92 6.53 -0.19
N LEU A 277 0.75 6.49 0.47
CA LEU A 277 0.55 7.14 1.75
C LEU A 277 1.50 6.61 2.82
N CYS A 278 1.66 5.28 2.90
CA CYS A 278 2.58 4.64 3.85
C CYS A 278 4.02 5.12 3.62
N PHE A 279 4.48 5.09 2.37
CA PHE A 279 5.87 5.34 2.01
C PHE A 279 6.26 6.82 1.93
N GLU A 280 5.36 7.70 1.47
CA GLU A 280 5.70 9.10 1.22
C GLU A 280 5.11 10.08 2.23
N VAL A 281 3.99 9.74 2.86
CA VAL A 281 3.26 10.65 3.76
C VAL A 281 3.45 10.26 5.23
N VAL A 282 3.14 9.01 5.59
CA VAL A 282 3.18 8.54 6.98
C VAL A 282 4.61 8.23 7.42
N LYS A 283 5.38 7.53 6.58
CA LYS A 283 6.79 7.16 6.82
C LYS A 283 7.01 6.52 8.21
N PRO A 284 6.37 5.36 8.50
CA PRO A 284 6.64 4.62 9.73
C PRO A 284 8.11 4.15 9.78
N ASP A 285 8.59 3.76 10.97
CA ASP A 285 10.01 3.47 11.21
C ASP A 285 10.63 2.40 10.30
N PHE A 286 9.82 1.46 9.77
CA PHE A 286 10.30 0.45 8.84
C PHE A 286 10.52 0.99 7.41
N VAL A 287 10.09 2.21 7.10
CA VAL A 287 10.34 2.86 5.81
C VAL A 287 11.69 3.56 5.87
N CYS A 288 12.69 2.95 5.26
CA CYS A 288 14.07 3.41 5.19
C CYS A 288 14.53 3.37 3.72
N PRO A 289 14.18 4.40 2.91
CA PRO A 289 14.53 4.43 1.50
C PRO A 289 16.03 4.27 1.29
N LYS A 290 16.44 3.53 0.26
CA LYS A 290 17.84 3.56 -0.18
C LYS A 290 18.17 4.96 -0.67
N GLU A 291 18.80 5.78 0.18
CA GLU A 291 19.37 7.04 -0.25
C GLU A 291 20.51 6.78 -1.23
N LEU A 292 20.43 7.40 -2.40
CA LEU A 292 21.64 7.64 -3.22
C LEU A 292 22.59 8.46 -2.35
N PRO A 293 23.87 8.07 -2.20
CA PRO A 293 24.85 8.96 -1.63
C PRO A 293 24.82 10.26 -2.42
N ARG A 294 24.37 11.36 -1.80
CA ARG A 294 24.68 12.70 -2.30
C ARG A 294 26.19 12.70 -2.50
N VAL A 295 26.61 12.94 -3.74
CA VAL A 295 28.02 13.21 -4.04
C VAL A 295 28.44 14.30 -3.06
N GLN A 296 29.24 13.91 -2.06
CA GLN A 296 29.92 14.85 -1.20
C GLN A 296 30.82 15.64 -2.12
N ASP A 297 30.57 16.94 -2.22
CA ASP A 297 31.63 17.87 -2.60
C ASP A 297 32.81 17.60 -1.66
N SER A 298 33.95 17.31 -2.26
CA SER A 298 35.19 16.85 -1.65
C SER A 298 35.65 17.70 -0.45
N PRO A 299 36.43 17.14 0.49
CA PRO A 299 36.81 17.81 1.72
C PRO A 299 37.91 18.86 1.47
N GLY A 300 37.71 20.07 1.99
CA GLY A 300 38.67 21.17 1.89
C GLY A 300 38.58 22.14 3.07
N LEU A 301 39.36 21.84 4.12
CA LEU A 301 40.08 22.77 5.00
C LEU A 301 39.28 23.70 5.97
N ASN A 302 39.27 23.26 7.23
CA ASN A 302 39.46 23.97 8.51
C ASN A 302 38.47 25.02 9.06
N ASP A 303 38.11 24.72 10.32
CA ASP A 303 37.89 25.56 11.50
C ASP A 303 36.73 26.57 11.56
N ALA A 304 35.66 26.20 12.30
CA ALA A 304 35.40 26.69 13.67
C ALA A 304 33.91 26.55 14.07
N SER A 305 33.69 25.98 15.26
CA SER A 305 32.62 26.27 16.24
C SER A 305 31.14 26.42 15.79
N THR A 306 30.32 25.49 16.29
CA THR A 306 28.85 25.47 16.44
C THR A 306 28.24 26.69 17.19
N PRO A 307 26.89 26.85 17.30
CA PRO A 307 25.80 26.53 16.36
C PRO A 307 24.68 27.63 16.31
N ASN A 308 23.65 27.34 15.49
CA ASN A 308 22.23 27.67 15.69
C ASN A 308 21.65 28.91 14.97
N SER A 309 21.00 28.65 13.82
CA SER A 309 19.88 29.47 13.36
C SER A 309 18.79 28.55 12.84
N GLY A 310 17.67 28.55 13.56
CA GLY A 310 16.45 27.83 13.18
C GLY A 310 15.95 28.26 11.81
N LYS A 311 15.50 27.27 11.05
CA LYS A 311 14.52 27.47 9.98
C LYS A 311 13.39 26.49 10.23
N ASN A 312 12.34 27.03 10.85
CA ASN A 312 11.00 26.46 10.82
C ASN A 312 10.59 26.26 9.36
N SER A 313 10.50 25.02 8.94
CA SER A 313 9.67 24.61 7.81
C SER A 313 8.55 23.77 8.38
N SER A 314 7.48 24.45 8.80
CA SER A 314 6.20 23.83 9.14
C SER A 314 5.62 23.20 7.88
N SER A 315 5.80 21.90 7.70
CA SER A 315 4.99 21.11 6.77
C SER A 315 3.55 21.06 7.29
N PRO A 316 2.51 21.17 6.44
CA PRO A 316 1.14 21.06 6.89
C PRO A 316 0.92 19.64 7.43
N VAL A 317 0.40 19.56 8.66
CA VAL A 317 0.02 18.29 9.28
C VAL A 317 -1.26 17.82 8.58
N PHE A 318 -1.13 16.87 7.66
CA PHE A 318 -2.29 16.18 7.09
C PHE A 318 -2.86 15.23 8.16
N SER A 319 -4.03 15.55 8.72
CA SER A 319 -4.73 14.65 9.64
C SER A 319 -5.58 13.63 8.88
N LEU A 320 -4.93 12.73 8.13
CA LEU A 320 -5.61 11.53 7.63
C LEU A 320 -5.80 10.59 8.82
N ARG A 321 -7.05 10.35 9.26
CA ARG A 321 -7.35 9.31 10.25
C ARG A 321 -7.33 7.94 9.56
N HIS A 322 -6.14 7.52 9.10
CA HIS A 322 -5.93 6.25 8.43
C HIS A 322 -5.78 5.12 9.47
N PRO A 323 -6.23 3.88 9.20
CA PRO A 323 -6.03 2.72 10.07
C PRO A 323 -4.57 2.45 10.49
N LEU A 324 -3.60 3.01 9.74
CA LEU A 324 -2.16 2.96 10.01
C LEU A 324 -1.72 3.88 11.18
N LEU A 325 -2.59 4.76 11.68
CA LEU A 325 -2.31 5.64 12.82
C LEU A 325 -3.06 5.16 14.07
N PRO A 326 -2.39 4.55 15.07
CA PRO A 326 -2.95 4.51 16.41
C PRO A 326 -3.05 5.95 16.91
N GLY A 327 -4.28 6.43 17.14
CA GLY A 327 -4.55 7.77 17.65
C GLY A 327 -3.73 8.10 18.89
N GLY A 328 -2.62 8.84 18.69
CA GLY A 328 -1.85 9.44 19.76
C GLY A 328 -2.56 10.70 20.22
N GLN A 329 -3.08 10.67 21.45
CA GLN A 329 -3.41 11.91 22.16
C GLN A 329 -2.16 12.80 22.19
N ALA A 330 -2.35 14.10 21.94
CA ALA A 330 -1.32 15.10 22.18
C ALA A 330 -0.99 15.12 23.68
N GLN A 331 0.14 14.54 24.07
CA GLN A 331 0.83 14.91 25.31
C GLN A 331 2.27 15.26 24.96
N SER A 332 2.53 16.57 25.00
CA SER A 332 3.85 17.17 24.87
C SER A 332 4.66 16.93 26.16
N PRO A 333 5.95 16.57 26.10
CA PRO A 333 6.78 16.43 27.30
C PRO A 333 7.64 17.68 27.52
N LEU A 334 7.42 18.41 28.61
CA LEU A 334 8.46 19.27 29.19
C LEU A 334 8.43 19.23 30.73
N CYS A 335 9.53 18.68 31.27
CA CYS A 335 10.27 19.08 32.46
C CYS A 335 9.55 19.21 33.83
N GLY A 336 9.79 18.22 34.69
CA GLY A 336 10.42 18.41 36.01
C GLY A 336 9.59 18.95 37.17
N SER A 337 9.24 18.09 38.14
CA SER A 337 9.52 18.36 39.56
C SER A 337 9.38 17.09 40.42
N LEU A 338 10.23 17.03 41.46
CA LEU A 338 10.33 16.03 42.51
C LEU A 338 8.99 15.68 43.18
N GLY A 339 8.83 14.40 43.55
CA GLY A 339 8.22 14.05 44.84
C GLY A 339 7.23 12.90 44.85
N SER A 340 7.47 11.99 45.79
CA SER A 340 6.53 11.09 46.46
C SER A 340 6.26 9.71 45.85
N LEU A 341 7.00 8.76 46.41
CA LEU A 341 6.59 7.41 46.82
C LEU A 341 5.07 7.22 46.94
N HIS A 342 4.54 6.15 46.34
CA HIS A 342 3.67 5.19 47.02
C HIS A 342 3.59 3.87 46.23
N HIS A 343 3.86 2.81 46.97
CA HIS A 343 3.70 1.39 46.68
C HIS A 343 2.22 1.03 46.50
N SER A 344 1.89 0.09 45.60
CA SER A 344 1.17 -1.16 45.96
C SER A 344 0.91 -2.06 44.74
N THR A 345 1.26 -3.33 44.97
CA THR A 345 0.98 -4.57 44.26
C THR A 345 -0.52 -4.94 44.23
N SER A 346 -0.99 -5.58 43.15
CA SER A 346 -1.88 -6.73 43.30
C SER A 346 -1.88 -7.65 42.06
N MET A 347 -1.63 -8.93 42.31
CA MET A 347 -1.67 -10.09 41.42
C MET A 347 -2.69 -11.08 41.98
N SER A 348 -3.47 -11.73 41.10
CA SER A 348 -3.90 -13.14 41.23
C SER A 348 -4.63 -13.51 39.92
N GLN A 349 -4.14 -14.45 39.10
CA GLN A 349 -4.34 -15.92 39.22
C GLN A 349 -5.84 -16.30 39.22
N VAL A 350 -6.37 -17.30 38.50
CA VAL A 350 -5.76 -18.53 37.96
C VAL A 350 -6.70 -19.20 36.92
N GLU A 351 -6.06 -19.95 36.02
CA GLU A 351 -6.42 -21.15 35.23
C GLU A 351 -7.87 -21.67 35.05
N GLY A 352 -8.11 -22.26 33.87
CA GLY A 352 -8.79 -23.56 33.82
C GLY A 352 -9.43 -23.97 32.48
N PHE A 353 -8.83 -24.99 31.84
CA PHE A 353 -9.46 -25.99 30.94
C PHE A 353 -10.00 -25.52 29.57
N GLY A 354 -9.80 -26.18 28.42
CA GLY A 354 -9.24 -27.49 28.11
C GLY A 354 -9.97 -28.09 26.89
N LYS A 355 -9.21 -28.33 25.80
CA LYS A 355 -9.36 -29.40 24.79
C LYS A 355 -10.67 -29.44 23.94
N SER A 356 -10.56 -29.33 22.61
CA SER A 356 -10.37 -30.50 21.74
C SER A 356 -10.31 -30.12 20.26
N TRP A 357 -9.45 -30.85 19.55
CA TRP A 357 -9.14 -30.79 18.13
C TRP A 357 -10.03 -31.80 17.40
N SER A 358 -10.60 -31.44 16.25
CA SER A 358 -11.17 -32.40 15.31
C SER A 358 -11.02 -31.91 13.88
N LYS A 359 -10.03 -32.53 13.22
CA LYS A 359 -9.63 -32.42 11.82
C LYS A 359 -10.56 -33.34 11.01
N LYS A 360 -11.11 -32.88 9.88
CA LYS A 360 -11.47 -33.77 8.76
C LYS A 360 -11.46 -33.00 7.44
N GLN A 361 -10.50 -33.39 6.61
CA GLN A 361 -10.44 -33.18 5.17
C GLN A 361 -11.53 -34.00 4.46
N LEU A 362 -11.91 -33.58 3.24
CA LEU A 362 -12.13 -34.36 2.01
C LEU A 362 -12.97 -33.49 1.06
N SER A 363 -12.37 -32.87 0.04
CA SER A 363 -12.16 -33.37 -1.33
C SER A 363 -13.33 -33.05 -2.29
N HIS A 364 -13.04 -32.15 -3.25
CA HIS A 364 -13.66 -31.88 -4.57
C HIS A 364 -14.09 -33.16 -5.34
N PRO A 365 -15.01 -33.12 -6.36
CA PRO A 365 -14.87 -32.29 -7.58
C PRO A 365 -16.13 -31.74 -8.30
N LEU A 366 -15.83 -30.73 -9.14
CA LEU A 366 -16.51 -30.11 -10.30
C LEU A 366 -17.66 -30.87 -11.01
N SER A 367 -18.72 -30.13 -11.39
CA SER A 367 -19.49 -30.19 -12.67
C SER A 367 -20.53 -29.05 -12.70
N GLN A 368 -20.40 -27.99 -13.53
CA GLN A 368 -21.00 -27.79 -14.87
C GLN A 368 -22.54 -27.95 -15.00
N ALA A 369 -23.25 -26.82 -15.25
CA ALA A 369 -24.46 -26.58 -16.09
C ALA A 369 -25.28 -25.39 -15.51
N VAL A 370 -25.43 -24.21 -16.12
CA VAL A 370 -26.16 -23.75 -17.33
C VAL A 370 -27.70 -23.87 -17.29
N SER A 371 -28.35 -22.70 -17.42
CA SER A 371 -29.75 -22.36 -17.78
C SER A 371 -30.84 -22.50 -16.69
N PHE A 372 -31.79 -21.57 -16.52
CA PHE A 372 -32.40 -20.56 -17.40
C PHE A 372 -32.57 -19.18 -16.74
#